data_AF-A0A8X6TWM8-F1
#
_entry.id   AF-A0A8X6TWM8-F1
#
_cell.length_a   1.000
_cell.length_b   1.000
_cell.length_c   1.000
_cell.angle_alpha   90.00
_cell.angle_beta   90.00
_cell.angle_gamma   90.00
#
_symmetry.space_group_name_H-M   'P 1'
#
loop_
_entity.id
_entity.type
_entity.pdbx_description
1 polymer ?
#
loop_
_entity_poly.entity_id
_entity_poly.type
_entity_poly.pdbx_seq_one_letter_code
_entity_poly.pdbx_strand_id
1 'polypeptide(L)'
;CSQSASVHKKILCRKSNLGRNTRKAKSVRRVIAHQTEEERASGNEQNRQRMAQIRAEEAAEKHAARLEDARLRVRQSRSATSNVLRSQQREHNMLQMAERRQQGKAYQPYNRLAFRYNLGEDYSLSRHVLIVTMTVVCPYCKALKFRGETKGMCCAAGKIKLPQFREPPEPLKTLLAGYTAESKHFLSNIRKYNSCFQMTSF
;
A
#
# COMPACT_ATOMS: atom_id res chain seq x y z
N CYS A 1 -29.04 64.79 -49.49
CA CYS A 1 -30.19 64.36 -50.30
C CYS A 1 -29.72 63.23 -51.20
N SER A 2 -30.21 62.00 -51.17
CA SER A 2 -31.50 61.52 -50.67
C SER A 2 -31.36 60.03 -50.39
N GLN A 3 -31.99 59.58 -49.30
CA GLN A 3 -32.04 58.18 -48.92
C GLN A 3 -32.96 57.38 -49.86
N SER A 4 -32.54 56.13 -50.11
CA SER A 4 -33.36 54.90 -50.11
C SER A 4 -34.63 54.81 -50.96
N ALA A 5 -34.65 53.80 -51.84
CA ALA A 5 -35.82 52.96 -52.05
C ALA A 5 -35.39 51.49 -52.07
N SER A 6 -35.80 50.76 -51.04
CA SER A 6 -35.60 49.33 -50.84
C SER A 6 -36.58 48.54 -51.71
N VAL A 7 -36.07 47.66 -52.56
CA VAL A 7 -36.87 46.61 -53.21
C VAL A 7 -36.48 45.28 -52.58
N HIS A 8 -37.27 44.85 -51.59
CA HIS A 8 -37.15 43.55 -50.95
C HIS A 8 -37.41 42.42 -51.96
N LYS A 9 -36.35 41.78 -52.46
CA LYS A 9 -36.43 40.40 -52.98
C LYS A 9 -36.62 39.45 -51.79
N LYS A 10 -37.77 38.76 -51.71
CA LYS A 10 -37.99 37.65 -50.77
C LYS A 10 -36.98 36.54 -51.08
N ILE A 11 -35.92 36.44 -50.28
CA ILE A 11 -35.06 35.26 -50.23
C ILE A 11 -35.88 34.15 -49.57
N LEU A 12 -36.24 33.10 -50.34
CA LEU A 12 -36.82 31.89 -49.77
C LEU A 12 -35.77 31.22 -48.86
N CYS A 13 -35.94 31.35 -47.55
CA CYS A 13 -35.12 30.65 -46.57
C CYS A 13 -35.39 29.13 -46.66
N ARG A 14 -34.35 28.35 -46.98
CA ARG A 14 -34.38 26.89 -47.08
C ARG A 14 -34.58 26.31 -45.66
N LYS A 15 -35.81 25.90 -45.33
CA LYS A 15 -36.19 25.35 -44.01
C LYS A 15 -35.20 24.25 -43.57
N SER A 16 -34.69 24.32 -42.33
CA SER A 16 -33.71 23.38 -41.80
C SER A 16 -34.34 22.01 -41.50
N ASN A 17 -33.71 20.93 -42.00
CA ASN A 17 -34.20 19.55 -41.86
C ASN A 17 -33.89 18.92 -40.49
N LEU A 18 -33.30 19.65 -39.55
CA LEU A 18 -32.85 19.13 -38.25
C LEU A 18 -34.00 18.50 -37.44
N GLY A 19 -35.15 19.17 -37.34
CA GLY A 19 -36.31 18.66 -36.60
C GLY A 19 -36.97 17.44 -37.24
N ARG A 20 -36.81 17.25 -38.55
CA ARG A 20 -37.32 16.08 -39.28
C ARG A 20 -36.42 14.85 -39.06
N ASN A 21 -35.10 15.06 -38.98
CA ASN A 21 -34.13 14.00 -38.69
C ASN A 21 -34.24 13.47 -37.25
N THR A 22 -34.51 14.33 -36.27
CA THR A 22 -34.71 13.89 -34.87
C THR A 22 -36.00 13.09 -34.68
N ARG A 23 -37.10 13.45 -35.38
CA ARG A 23 -38.35 12.66 -35.39
C ARG A 23 -38.17 11.30 -36.07
N LYS A 24 -37.47 11.25 -37.21
CA LYS A 24 -37.14 9.98 -37.89
C LYS A 24 -36.27 9.08 -37.01
N ALA A 25 -35.23 9.61 -36.38
CA ALA A 25 -34.37 8.84 -35.46
C ALA A 25 -35.16 8.29 -34.26
N LYS A 26 -36.08 9.09 -33.68
CA LYS A 26 -36.97 8.63 -32.61
C LYS A 26 -37.93 7.53 -33.08
N SER A 27 -38.50 7.66 -34.28
CA SER A 27 -39.36 6.63 -34.88
C SER A 27 -38.62 5.32 -35.10
N VAL A 28 -37.42 5.37 -35.68
CA VAL A 28 -36.56 4.18 -35.89
C VAL A 28 -36.22 3.49 -34.57
N ARG A 29 -35.89 4.25 -33.51
CA ARG A 29 -35.63 3.66 -32.17
C ARG A 29 -36.86 2.94 -31.60
N ARG A 30 -38.07 3.48 -31.80
CA ARG A 30 -39.31 2.82 -31.37
C ARG A 30 -39.54 1.52 -32.13
N VAL A 31 -39.34 1.53 -33.44
CA VAL A 31 -39.45 0.33 -34.28
C VAL A 31 -38.44 -0.73 -33.82
N ILE A 32 -37.18 -0.38 -33.60
CA ILE A 32 -36.15 -1.31 -33.10
C ILE A 32 -36.53 -1.92 -31.74
N ALA A 33 -37.13 -1.12 -30.84
CA ALA A 33 -37.53 -1.58 -29.50
C ALA A 33 -38.72 -2.56 -29.51
N HIS A 34 -39.58 -2.51 -30.54
CA HIS A 34 -40.77 -3.35 -30.65
C HIS A 34 -40.62 -4.53 -31.63
N GLN A 35 -39.46 -4.68 -32.28
CA GLN A 35 -39.21 -5.76 -33.23
C GLN A 35 -38.89 -7.10 -32.56
N THR A 36 -39.45 -8.17 -33.11
CA THR A 36 -39.16 -9.55 -32.70
C THR A 36 -37.74 -9.96 -33.11
N GLU A 37 -37.21 -11.03 -32.51
CA GLU A 37 -35.90 -11.57 -32.88
C GLU A 37 -35.84 -12.04 -34.34
N GLU A 38 -36.92 -12.63 -34.83
CA GLU A 38 -37.05 -13.13 -36.19
C GLU A 38 -37.08 -11.99 -37.22
N GLU A 39 -37.83 -10.92 -36.95
CA GLU A 39 -37.85 -9.73 -37.79
C GLU A 39 -36.47 -9.05 -37.84
N ARG A 40 -35.76 -9.02 -36.71
CA ARG A 40 -34.37 -8.52 -36.65
C ARG A 40 -33.42 -9.40 -37.44
N ALA A 41 -33.54 -10.73 -37.32
CA ALA A 41 -32.70 -11.68 -38.05
C ALA A 41 -32.93 -11.58 -39.56
N SER A 42 -34.19 -11.55 -40.00
CA SER A 42 -34.59 -11.39 -41.40
C SER A 42 -34.10 -10.05 -41.98
N GLY A 43 -34.28 -8.95 -41.25
CA GLY A 43 -33.78 -7.64 -41.66
C GLY A 43 -32.25 -7.56 -41.76
N ASN A 44 -31.54 -8.19 -40.81
CA ASN A 44 -30.08 -8.29 -40.86
C ASN A 44 -29.59 -9.12 -42.04
N GLU A 45 -30.29 -10.20 -42.38
CA GLU A 45 -29.95 -11.05 -43.51
C GLU A 45 -30.20 -10.36 -44.85
N GLN A 46 -31.35 -9.69 -45.01
CA GLN A 46 -31.62 -8.85 -46.19
C GLN A 46 -30.56 -7.74 -46.34
N ASN A 47 -30.17 -7.09 -45.24
CA ASN A 47 -29.12 -6.08 -45.28
C ASN A 47 -27.75 -6.69 -45.62
N ARG A 48 -27.44 -7.90 -45.13
CA ARG A 48 -26.23 -8.65 -45.47
C ARG A 48 -26.16 -8.92 -46.96
N GLN A 49 -27.24 -9.44 -47.54
CA GLN A 49 -27.36 -9.73 -48.97
C GLN A 49 -27.24 -8.46 -49.82
N ARG A 50 -27.95 -7.39 -49.45
CA ARG A 50 -27.87 -6.09 -50.11
C ARG A 50 -26.44 -5.52 -50.09
N MET A 51 -25.78 -5.57 -48.94
CA MET A 51 -24.40 -5.11 -48.83
C MET A 51 -23.40 -6.02 -49.55
N ALA A 52 -23.70 -7.31 -49.74
CA ALA A 52 -22.88 -8.22 -50.54
C ALA A 52 -23.00 -7.89 -52.04
N GLN A 53 -24.21 -7.63 -52.53
CA GLN A 53 -24.44 -7.19 -53.92
C GLN A 53 -23.70 -5.88 -54.21
N ILE A 54 -23.83 -4.87 -53.33
CA ILE A 54 -23.11 -3.60 -53.46
C ILE A 54 -21.60 -3.80 -53.51
N ARG A 55 -21.05 -4.75 -52.73
CA ARG A 55 -19.62 -5.07 -52.70
C ARG A 55 -19.15 -5.80 -53.95
N ALA A 56 -20.01 -6.60 -54.59
CA ALA A 56 -19.69 -7.35 -55.81
C ALA A 56 -19.68 -6.43 -57.05
N GLU A 57 -20.53 -5.41 -57.07
CA GLU A 57 -20.64 -4.42 -58.15
C GLU A 57 -19.71 -3.21 -57.97
N GLU A 58 -18.86 -3.22 -56.93
CA GLU A 58 -18.03 -2.07 -56.58
C GLU A 58 -16.82 -1.91 -57.50
N ALA A 59 -16.59 -0.68 -57.96
CA ALA A 59 -15.39 -0.33 -58.73
C ALA A 59 -14.11 -0.45 -57.86
N ALA A 60 -12.99 -0.84 -58.49
CA ALA A 60 -11.72 -1.12 -57.81
C ALA A 60 -11.20 0.04 -56.93
N GLU A 61 -11.38 1.28 -57.36
CA GLU A 61 -10.96 2.47 -56.59
C GLU A 61 -11.74 2.64 -55.28
N LYS A 62 -13.06 2.42 -55.32
CA LYS A 62 -13.91 2.47 -54.12
C LYS A 62 -13.58 1.32 -53.17
N HIS A 63 -13.31 0.14 -53.73
CA HIS A 63 -12.86 -1.02 -52.96
C HIS A 63 -11.56 -0.73 -52.21
N ALA A 64 -10.56 -0.13 -52.87
CA ALA A 64 -9.29 0.24 -52.27
C ALA A 64 -9.45 1.29 -51.15
N ALA A 65 -10.25 2.35 -51.38
CA ALA A 65 -10.51 3.38 -50.39
C ALA A 65 -11.19 2.81 -49.12
N ARG A 66 -12.15 1.90 -49.29
CA ARG A 66 -12.83 1.21 -48.18
C ARG A 66 -11.89 0.31 -47.38
N LEU A 67 -10.98 -0.38 -48.06
CA LEU A 67 -9.97 -1.22 -47.39
C LEU A 67 -9.00 -0.37 -46.57
N GLU A 68 -8.60 0.79 -47.08
CA GLU A 68 -7.71 1.70 -46.36
C GLU A 68 -8.39 2.36 -45.14
N ASP A 69 -9.65 2.78 -45.28
CA ASP A 69 -10.47 3.27 -44.16
C ASP A 69 -10.70 2.19 -43.09
N ALA A 70 -10.91 0.93 -43.50
CA ALA A 70 -10.99 -0.20 -42.56
C ALA A 70 -9.66 -0.43 -41.81
N ARG A 71 -8.51 -0.32 -42.50
CA ARG A 71 -7.18 -0.42 -41.87
C ARG A 71 -6.95 0.69 -40.86
N LEU A 72 -7.29 1.93 -41.21
CA LEU A 72 -7.16 3.08 -40.32
C LEU A 72 -8.02 2.93 -39.06
N ARG A 73 -9.29 2.52 -39.21
CA ARG A 73 -10.18 2.26 -38.06
C ARG A 73 -9.66 1.18 -37.12
N VAL A 74 -9.15 0.06 -37.66
CA VAL A 74 -8.56 -1.02 -36.86
C VAL A 74 -7.30 -0.56 -36.14
N ARG A 75 -6.46 0.26 -36.78
CA ARG A 75 -5.26 0.82 -36.15
C ARG A 75 -5.61 1.75 -34.98
N GLN A 76 -6.59 2.63 -35.17
CA GLN A 76 -7.06 3.55 -34.12
C GLN A 76 -7.75 2.83 -32.96
N SER A 77 -8.55 1.79 -33.22
CA SER A 77 -9.17 1.01 -32.16
C SER A 77 -8.16 0.20 -31.36
N ARG A 78 -7.15 -0.39 -32.01
CA ARG A 78 -6.05 -1.11 -31.35
C ARG A 78 -5.19 -0.20 -30.48
N SER A 79 -4.87 1.01 -30.94
CA SER A 79 -4.10 1.96 -30.11
C SER A 79 -4.92 2.46 -28.91
N ALA A 80 -6.21 2.75 -29.08
CA ALA A 80 -7.09 3.16 -28.01
C ALA A 80 -7.29 2.05 -26.96
N THR A 81 -7.57 0.81 -27.40
CA THR A 81 -7.74 -0.34 -26.50
C THR A 81 -6.44 -0.70 -25.78
N SER A 82 -5.30 -0.66 -26.46
CA SER A 82 -3.98 -0.88 -25.84
C SER A 82 -3.66 0.17 -24.78
N ASN A 83 -4.01 1.45 -24.99
CA ASN A 83 -3.74 2.51 -24.02
C ASN A 83 -4.64 2.40 -22.78
N VAL A 84 -5.92 2.12 -22.96
CA VAL A 84 -6.88 1.96 -21.85
C VAL A 84 -6.52 0.75 -20.99
N LEU A 85 -6.26 -0.41 -21.60
CA LEU A 85 -5.86 -1.62 -20.87
C LEU A 85 -4.53 -1.42 -20.11
N ARG A 86 -3.57 -0.70 -20.71
CA ARG A 86 -2.29 -0.38 -20.07
C ARG A 86 -2.41 0.65 -18.94
N SER A 87 -3.44 1.50 -18.95
CA SER A 87 -3.74 2.43 -17.86
C SER A 87 -4.38 1.66 -16.68
N GLN A 88 -5.39 0.84 -16.97
CA GLN A 88 -6.07 0.03 -15.97
C GLN A 88 -5.11 -0.95 -15.26
N GLN A 89 -4.20 -1.59 -16.01
CA GLN A 89 -3.18 -2.46 -15.41
C GLN A 89 -2.23 -1.70 -14.48
N ARG A 90 -1.87 -0.45 -14.82
CA ARG A 90 -1.01 0.39 -13.97
C ARG A 90 -1.72 0.79 -12.69
N GLU A 91 -2.98 1.18 -12.77
CA GLU A 91 -3.82 1.49 -11.60
C GLU A 91 -3.98 0.26 -10.71
N HIS A 92 -4.29 -0.91 -11.27
CA HIS A 92 -4.40 -2.15 -10.52
C HIS A 92 -3.10 -2.52 -9.81
N ASN A 93 -1.95 -2.45 -10.51
CA ASN A 93 -0.65 -2.72 -9.91
C ASN A 93 -0.30 -1.71 -8.80
N MET A 94 -0.65 -0.43 -8.97
CA MET A 94 -0.47 0.61 -7.95
C MET A 94 -1.30 0.32 -6.70
N LEU A 95 -2.57 -0.05 -6.86
CA LEU A 95 -3.45 -0.42 -5.75
C LEU A 95 -2.93 -1.66 -5.03
N GLN A 96 -2.51 -2.70 -5.75
CA GLN A 96 -1.96 -3.92 -5.16
C GLN A 96 -0.65 -3.67 -4.40
N MET A 97 0.21 -2.78 -4.90
CA MET A 97 1.42 -2.35 -4.20
C MET A 97 1.12 -1.49 -2.97
N ALA A 98 0.11 -0.61 -3.02
CA ALA A 98 -0.35 0.17 -1.87
C ALA A 98 -0.96 -0.74 -0.80
N GLU A 99 -1.74 -1.74 -1.20
CA GLU A 99 -2.33 -2.73 -0.31
C GLU A 99 -1.25 -3.61 0.35
N ARG A 100 -0.26 -4.09 -0.40
CA ARG A 100 0.92 -4.77 0.15
C ARG A 100 1.70 -3.90 1.14
N ARG A 101 1.83 -2.60 0.87
CA ARG A 101 2.45 -1.64 1.81
C ARG A 101 1.60 -1.40 3.06
N GLN A 102 0.27 -1.48 2.97
CA GLN A 102 -0.61 -1.40 4.14
C GLN A 102 -0.58 -2.71 4.95
N GLN A 103 -0.61 -3.87 4.29
CA GLN A 103 -0.49 -5.18 4.94
C GLN A 103 0.89 -5.37 5.59
N GLY A 104 1.96 -4.84 4.99
CA GLY A 104 3.30 -4.79 5.58
C GLY A 104 3.44 -3.91 6.84
N LYS A 105 2.42 -3.13 7.20
CA LYS A 105 2.38 -2.36 8.45
C LYS A 105 1.76 -3.11 9.63
N ALA A 106 1.16 -4.29 9.40
CA ALA A 106 0.55 -5.11 10.45
C ALA A 106 1.59 -5.86 11.31
N TYR A 107 2.87 -5.81 10.95
CA TYR A 107 3.97 -6.31 11.76
C TYR A 107 4.84 -5.13 12.19
N GLN A 108 4.30 -4.26 13.05
CA GLN A 108 5.11 -3.34 13.84
C GLN A 108 5.93 -4.20 14.80
N PRO A 109 7.24 -4.37 14.54
CA PRO A 109 7.99 -5.37 15.25
C PRO A 109 8.35 -4.78 16.60
N TYR A 110 8.13 -5.54 17.66
CA TYR A 110 8.70 -5.31 19.00
C TYR A 110 10.25 -5.14 18.97
N ASN A 111 10.87 -5.34 17.81
CA ASN A 111 12.25 -5.01 17.51
C ASN A 111 12.53 -3.54 17.83
N ARG A 112 13.45 -3.33 18.79
CA ARG A 112 13.93 -2.02 19.25
C ARG A 112 12.95 -1.20 20.09
N LEU A 113 11.92 -1.80 20.69
CA LEU A 113 11.09 -1.09 21.68
C LEU A 113 11.90 -0.49 22.83
N ALA A 114 13.01 -1.14 23.21
CA ALA A 114 13.95 -0.62 24.19
C ALA A 114 14.50 0.79 23.86
N PHE A 115 14.52 1.18 22.58
CA PHE A 115 15.04 2.48 22.12
C PHE A 115 13.93 3.52 21.87
N ARG A 116 12.66 3.17 22.08
CA ARG A 116 11.51 4.06 21.90
C ARG A 116 10.63 3.99 23.14
N TYR A 117 11.11 4.57 24.22
CA TYR A 117 10.38 4.64 25.48
C TYR A 117 9.16 5.57 25.34
N ASN A 118 7.96 5.02 25.54
CA ASN A 118 6.71 5.76 25.58
C ASN A 118 6.20 5.79 27.02
N LEU A 119 6.14 6.98 27.63
CA LEU A 119 5.68 7.14 29.02
C LEU A 119 4.20 6.73 29.23
N GLY A 120 3.39 6.71 28.16
CA GLY A 120 1.98 6.32 28.21
C GLY A 120 1.72 4.82 28.17
N GLU A 121 2.77 3.98 28.06
CA GLU A 121 2.65 2.53 28.05
C GLU A 121 3.05 1.95 29.41
N ASP A 122 2.19 1.10 29.98
CA ASP A 122 2.56 0.30 31.16
C ASP A 122 3.35 -0.94 30.73
N TYR A 123 4.68 -0.79 30.68
CA TYR A 123 5.61 -1.87 30.35
C TYR A 123 5.56 -3.03 31.35
N SER A 124 5.09 -2.81 32.57
CA SER A 124 4.99 -3.85 33.61
C SER A 124 3.98 -4.94 33.25
N LEU A 125 2.94 -4.57 32.49
CA LEU A 125 1.88 -5.47 32.03
C LEU A 125 2.15 -6.03 30.62
N SER A 126 3.22 -5.60 29.96
CA SER A 126 3.52 -6.01 28.60
C SER A 126 4.01 -7.46 28.54
N ARG A 127 3.24 -8.32 27.85
CA ARG A 127 3.66 -9.70 27.53
C ARG A 127 4.96 -9.78 26.72
N HIS A 128 5.39 -8.66 26.13
CA HIS A 128 6.57 -8.57 25.27
C HIS A 128 7.81 -8.07 26.02
N VAL A 129 7.66 -7.45 27.19
CA VAL A 129 8.76 -6.96 28.04
C VAL A 129 8.74 -7.75 29.36
N LEU A 130 9.12 -9.02 29.27
CA LEU A 130 9.17 -9.91 30.42
C LEU A 130 10.55 -9.84 31.08
N ILE A 131 10.74 -8.88 32.00
CA ILE A 131 11.89 -8.89 32.91
C ILE A 131 11.55 -9.86 34.05
N VAL A 132 11.80 -11.15 33.82
CA VAL A 132 11.51 -12.22 34.79
C VAL A 132 12.65 -12.33 35.82
N THR A 133 12.42 -13.00 36.95
CA THR A 133 13.48 -13.32 37.91
C THR A 133 14.58 -14.22 37.30
N MET A 134 15.82 -13.95 37.67
CA MET A 134 16.99 -14.73 37.25
C MET A 134 17.05 -16.05 38.02
N THR A 135 16.36 -17.07 37.51
CA THR A 135 16.18 -18.37 38.21
C THR A 135 17.12 -19.47 37.72
N VAL A 136 17.80 -19.27 36.58
CA VAL A 136 18.63 -20.30 35.97
C VAL A 136 20.06 -20.15 36.45
N VAL A 137 20.61 -21.14 37.15
CA VAL A 137 22.01 -21.11 37.61
C VAL A 137 22.93 -21.66 36.54
N CYS A 138 24.02 -20.95 36.25
CA CYS A 138 25.06 -21.44 35.35
C CYS A 138 25.84 -22.60 36.00
N PRO A 139 26.04 -23.74 35.31
CA PRO A 139 26.79 -24.87 35.87
C PRO A 139 28.28 -24.58 36.07
N TYR A 140 28.85 -23.63 35.33
CA TYR A 140 30.29 -23.35 35.34
C TYR A 140 30.67 -22.26 36.35
N CYS A 141 30.03 -21.09 36.28
CA CYS A 141 30.38 -19.93 37.11
C CYS A 141 29.37 -19.62 38.22
N LYS A 142 28.30 -20.43 38.35
CA LYS A 142 27.21 -20.24 39.33
C LYS A 142 26.45 -18.91 39.20
N ALA A 143 26.70 -18.12 38.15
CA ALA A 143 25.96 -16.91 37.86
C ALA A 143 24.48 -17.23 37.59
N LEU A 144 23.58 -16.39 38.09
CA LEU A 144 22.16 -16.45 37.75
C LEU A 144 21.94 -15.94 36.32
N LYS A 145 20.94 -16.48 35.63
CA LYS A 145 20.57 -16.20 34.25
C LYS A 145 19.07 -16.04 34.10
N PHE A 146 18.66 -15.27 33.08
CA PHE A 146 17.27 -15.24 32.64
C PHE A 146 16.93 -16.47 31.79
N ARG A 147 15.65 -16.84 31.76
CA ARG A 147 15.18 -17.91 30.87
C ARG A 147 15.30 -17.46 29.41
N GLY A 148 15.86 -18.31 28.56
CA GLY A 148 16.08 -18.01 27.14
C GLY A 148 17.44 -17.38 26.81
N GLU A 149 18.26 -17.04 27.81
CA GLU A 149 19.63 -16.60 27.56
C GLU A 149 20.51 -17.72 26.99
N THR A 150 21.44 -17.34 26.12
CA THR A 150 22.39 -18.30 25.56
C THR A 150 23.36 -18.80 26.63
N LYS A 151 23.88 -20.02 26.42
CA LYS A 151 24.90 -20.62 27.32
C LYS A 151 26.14 -19.73 27.47
N GLY A 152 26.41 -18.87 26.47
CA GLY A 152 27.57 -17.99 26.40
C GLY A 152 27.51 -16.70 27.22
N MET A 153 26.32 -16.23 27.63
CA MET A 153 26.15 -14.89 28.21
C MET A 153 26.97 -14.59 29.47
N CYS A 154 27.26 -15.60 30.31
CA CYS A 154 27.95 -15.37 31.58
C CYS A 154 29.44 -15.74 31.58
N CYS A 155 29.83 -16.81 30.90
CA CYS A 155 31.20 -17.37 30.97
C CYS A 155 31.64 -18.00 29.65
N ALA A 156 31.01 -17.59 28.53
CA ALA A 156 31.23 -18.17 27.22
C ALA A 156 31.12 -19.71 27.23
N ALA A 157 30.11 -20.24 27.95
CA ALA A 157 29.88 -21.67 28.15
C ALA A 157 31.04 -22.42 28.84
N GLY A 158 31.68 -21.80 29.83
CA GLY A 158 32.74 -22.41 30.65
C GLY A 158 34.16 -22.15 30.13
N LYS A 159 34.32 -21.42 29.02
CA LYS A 159 35.62 -21.01 28.50
C LYS A 159 36.30 -19.98 29.40
N ILE A 160 35.51 -19.11 30.05
CA ILE A 160 36.03 -18.10 30.97
C ILE A 160 35.93 -18.65 32.40
N LYS A 161 37.08 -18.84 33.04
CA LYS A 161 37.19 -19.17 34.46
C LYS A 161 37.38 -17.88 35.25
N LEU A 162 36.32 -17.42 35.90
CA LEU A 162 36.41 -16.25 36.79
C LEU A 162 37.09 -16.67 38.10
N PRO A 163 38.09 -15.91 38.59
CA PRO A 163 38.65 -16.14 39.91
C PRO A 163 37.56 -15.96 40.98
N GLN A 164 37.70 -16.68 42.09
CA GLN A 164 36.80 -16.51 43.22
C GLN A 164 36.95 -15.11 43.79
N PHE A 165 35.82 -14.44 44.06
CA PHE A 165 35.82 -13.13 44.69
C PHE A 165 36.44 -13.24 46.09
N ARG A 166 37.41 -12.36 46.38
CA ARG A 166 37.95 -12.21 47.73
C ARG A 166 36.90 -11.53 48.60
N GLU A 167 36.88 -11.88 49.88
CA GLU A 167 36.03 -11.17 50.83
C GLU A 167 36.42 -9.68 50.88
N PRO A 168 35.46 -8.76 50.94
CA PRO A 168 35.76 -7.34 51.13
C PRO A 168 36.55 -7.14 52.44
N PRO A 169 37.53 -6.21 52.47
CA PRO A 169 38.21 -5.85 53.71
C PRO A 169 37.24 -5.14 54.68
N GLU A 170 37.53 -5.17 55.97
CA GLU A 170 36.85 -4.32 56.94
C GLU A 170 37.28 -2.85 56.76
N PRO A 171 36.37 -1.87 56.96
CA PRO A 171 34.99 -1.98 57.48
C PRO A 171 33.92 -2.31 56.42
N LEU A 172 34.30 -2.45 55.14
CA LEU A 172 33.35 -2.57 54.03
C LEU A 172 32.49 -3.82 54.14
N LYS A 173 33.07 -4.94 54.59
CA LYS A 173 32.33 -6.19 54.82
C LYS A 173 31.19 -6.00 55.84
N THR A 174 31.48 -5.39 56.99
CA THR A 174 30.44 -5.07 58.00
C THR A 174 29.39 -4.10 57.46
N LEU A 175 29.81 -3.08 56.70
CA LEU A 175 28.90 -2.09 56.12
C LEU A 175 27.97 -2.69 55.05
N LEU A 176 28.40 -3.72 54.32
CA LEU A 176 27.58 -4.41 53.32
C LEU A 176 26.65 -5.49 53.90
N ALA A 177 26.84 -5.90 55.16
CA ALA A 177 26.14 -7.03 55.76
C ALA A 177 24.67 -6.75 56.16
N GLY A 178 24.31 -5.49 56.40
CA GLY A 178 22.95 -5.05 56.73
C GLY A 178 22.52 -5.23 58.20
N TYR A 179 23.41 -5.72 59.06
CA TYR A 179 23.07 -6.08 60.45
C TYR A 179 23.01 -4.89 61.41
N THR A 180 23.96 -3.95 61.30
CA THR A 180 24.07 -2.79 62.21
C THR A 180 23.27 -1.60 61.70
N ALA A 181 22.97 -0.64 62.59
CA ALA A 181 22.32 0.62 62.20
C ALA A 181 23.16 1.40 61.17
N GLU A 182 24.48 1.40 61.36
CA GLU A 182 25.44 2.02 60.42
C GLU A 182 25.42 1.35 59.05
N SER A 183 25.37 0.02 59.01
CA SER A 183 25.28 -0.72 57.74
C SER A 183 23.98 -0.42 56.99
N LYS A 184 22.83 -0.35 57.69
CA LYS A 184 21.55 0.04 57.06
C LYS A 184 21.59 1.47 56.53
N HIS A 185 22.17 2.40 57.30
CA HIS A 185 22.35 3.78 56.87
C HIS A 185 23.26 3.87 55.63
N PHE A 186 24.36 3.11 55.63
CA PHE A 186 25.28 3.01 54.51
C PHE A 186 24.58 2.49 53.26
N LEU A 187 23.87 1.36 53.34
CA LEU A 187 23.14 0.77 52.20
C LEU A 187 22.05 1.72 51.66
N SER A 188 21.32 2.42 52.54
CA SER A 188 20.31 3.40 52.13
C SER A 188 20.93 4.61 51.40
N ASN A 189 22.18 4.95 51.69
CA ASN A 189 22.86 6.12 51.12
C ASN A 189 24.05 5.74 50.23
N ILE A 190 24.19 4.47 49.83
CA ILE A 190 25.40 3.94 49.16
C ILE A 190 25.76 4.72 47.88
N ARG A 191 24.75 5.22 47.15
CA ARG A 191 24.98 6.07 45.97
C ARG A 191 25.68 7.38 46.32
N LYS A 192 25.28 8.03 47.43
CA LYS A 192 25.91 9.28 47.89
C LYS A 192 27.36 9.04 48.28
N TYR A 193 27.62 7.97 49.05
CA TYR A 193 28.97 7.56 49.40
C TYR A 193 29.80 7.30 48.14
N ASN A 194 29.33 6.46 47.22
CA ASN A 194 30.03 6.16 45.97
C ASN A 194 30.31 7.42 45.13
N SER A 195 29.37 8.37 45.07
CA SER A 195 29.57 9.65 44.38
C SER A 195 30.63 10.51 45.04
N CYS A 196 30.75 10.51 46.37
CA CYS A 196 31.81 11.23 47.08
C CYS A 196 33.21 10.62 46.82
N PHE A 197 33.29 9.30 46.62
CA PHE A 197 34.54 8.60 46.29
C PHE A 197 34.80 8.48 44.78
N GLN A 198 33.96 9.10 43.94
CA GLN A 198 34.07 9.01 42.48
C GLN A 198 35.27 9.79 41.91
N MET A 199 35.95 10.61 42.74
CA MET A 199 37.16 11.35 42.36
C MET A 199 38.47 10.57 42.57
N THR A 200 38.44 9.34 43.06
CA THR A 200 39.65 8.53 43.25
C THR A 200 39.66 7.33 42.31
N SER A 201 40.03 7.55 41.05
CA SER A 201 40.58 6.49 40.19
C SER A 201 42.11 6.54 40.26
N PHE A 202 42.73 5.44 40.66
CA PHE A 202 44.16 5.17 40.41
C PHE A 202 44.31 4.46 39.07
#